data_AF-A1KTS5-F1
#
_entry.id   AF-A1KTS5-F1
#
_cell.length_a   1.000
_cell.length_b   1.000
_cell.length_c   1.000
_cell.angle_alpha   90.00
_cell.angle_beta   90.00
_cell.angle_gamma   90.00
#
_symmetry.space_group_name_H-M   'P 1'
#
loop_
_entity.id
_entity.type
_entity.pdbx_description
1 polymer ?
#
loop_
_entity_poly.entity_id
_entity_poly.type
_entity_poly.pdbx_seq_one_letter_code
_entity_poly.pdbx_strand_id
1 'polypeptide(L)'
;MFDFEQQIKWGERAEEIVKEAATQNNIEIPEPLASALAKAVKVHYLSQAGVFSLVEAYADTVNPTEKEVDYQAIGKELFEK
;
A
#
# COMPACT_ATOMS: atom_id res chain seq x y z
N MET A 1 -21.30 3.96 -7.70
CA MET A 1 -21.39 3.62 -9.14
C MET A 1 -19.96 3.45 -9.63
N PHE A 2 -19.66 2.40 -10.39
CA PHE A 2 -18.31 2.21 -10.94
C PHE A 2 -18.08 3.23 -12.06
N ASP A 3 -17.07 4.08 -11.93
CA ASP A 3 -16.73 5.12 -12.90
C ASP A 3 -15.67 4.60 -13.89
N PHE A 4 -16.14 4.19 -15.08
CA PHE A 4 -15.29 3.67 -16.14
C PHE A 4 -14.29 4.71 -16.66
N GLU A 5 -14.64 6.00 -16.69
CA GLU A 5 -13.74 7.05 -17.18
C GLU A 5 -12.58 7.28 -16.20
N GLN A 6 -12.89 7.28 -14.91
CA GLN A 6 -11.89 7.36 -13.86
C GLN A 6 -10.96 6.14 -13.90
N GLN A 7 -11.50 4.95 -14.16
CA GLN A 7 -10.71 3.73 -14.24
C GLN A 7 -9.76 3.72 -15.45
N ILE A 8 -10.16 4.27 -16.60
CA ILE A 8 -9.28 4.42 -17.76
C ILE A 8 -8.11 5.36 -17.41
N LYS A 9 -8.39 6.51 -16.77
CA LYS A 9 -7.36 7.44 -16.32
C LYS A 9 -6.38 6.81 -15.33
N TRP A 10 -6.87 5.98 -14.43
CA TRP A 10 -6.01 5.21 -13.52
C TRP A 10 -5.18 4.15 -14.25
N GLY A 11 -5.74 3.50 -15.27
CA GLY A 11 -5.02 2.56 -16.13
C GLY A 11 -3.82 3.20 -16.84
N GLU A 12 -3.99 4.41 -17.37
CA GLU A 12 -2.89 5.17 -18.00
C GLU A 12 -1.80 5.56 -16.99
N ARG A 13 -2.21 5.88 -15.75
CA ARG A 13 -1.30 6.27 -14.66
C ARG A 13 -0.86 5.11 -13.76
N ALA A 14 -1.13 3.86 -14.13
CA ALA A 14 -0.96 2.73 -13.24
C ALA A 14 0.48 2.58 -12.70
N GLU A 15 1.48 2.85 -13.54
CA GLU A 15 2.89 2.81 -13.16
C GLU A 15 3.27 3.96 -12.22
N GLU A 16 2.70 5.15 -12.42
CA GLU A 16 2.88 6.30 -11.52
C GLU A 16 2.24 6.03 -10.17
N ILE A 17 1.03 5.47 -10.15
CA ILE A 17 0.30 5.10 -8.92
C ILE A 17 1.12 4.16 -8.05
N VAL A 18 1.76 3.14 -8.65
CA VAL A 18 2.63 2.20 -7.93
C VAL A 18 3.88 2.92 -7.40
N LYS A 19 4.49 3.81 -8.19
CA LYS A 19 5.67 4.60 -7.76
C LYS A 19 5.32 5.58 -6.63
N GLU A 20 4.18 6.24 -6.71
CA GLU A 20 3.66 7.13 -5.67
C GLU A 20 3.47 6.36 -4.36
N ALA A 21 2.83 5.19 -4.42
CA ALA A 21 2.64 4.33 -3.26
C ALA A 21 3.97 3.86 -2.65
N ALA A 22 4.93 3.44 -3.48
CA ALA A 22 6.26 3.04 -3.03
C ALA A 22 7.00 4.19 -2.34
N THR A 23 6.92 5.39 -2.92
CA THR A 23 7.54 6.61 -2.38
C THR A 23 6.93 7.01 -1.05
N GLN A 24 5.60 6.93 -0.90
CA GLN A 24 4.91 7.23 0.36
C GLN A 24 5.31 6.29 1.49
N ASN A 25 5.57 5.02 1.17
CA ASN A 25 6.01 4.03 2.14
C ASN A 25 7.54 3.97 2.30
N ASN A 26 8.27 4.82 1.58
CA ASN A 26 9.74 4.84 1.57
C ASN A 26 10.36 3.45 1.30
N ILE A 27 9.80 2.73 0.34
CA ILE A 27 10.28 1.41 -0.09
C ILE A 27 10.63 1.39 -1.57
N GLU A 28 11.51 0.45 -1.94
CA GLU A 28 11.73 0.09 -3.32
C GLU A 28 10.93 -1.18 -3.64
N ILE A 29 10.05 -1.11 -4.65
CA ILE A 29 9.26 -2.26 -5.09
C ILE A 29 10.03 -2.97 -6.21
N PRO A 30 10.24 -4.30 -6.13
CA PRO A 30 10.89 -5.05 -7.20
C PRO A 30 10.06 -5.00 -8.49
N GLU A 31 10.75 -4.89 -9.63
CA GLU A 31 10.13 -4.71 -10.95
C GLU A 31 9.01 -5.73 -11.28
N PRO A 32 9.13 -7.03 -10.95
CA PRO A 32 8.04 -7.99 -11.16
C PRO A 32 6.76 -7.64 -10.39
N LEU A 33 6.89 -7.14 -9.16
CA LEU A 33 5.74 -6.74 -8.33
C LEU A 33 5.15 -5.42 -8.83
N ALA A 34 6.00 -4.45 -9.19
CA ALA A 34 5.54 -3.18 -9.74
C ALA A 34 4.76 -3.37 -11.05
N SER A 35 5.27 -4.23 -11.94
CA SER A 35 4.61 -4.61 -13.20
C SER A 35 3.28 -5.33 -12.96
N ALA A 36 3.23 -6.26 -11.99
CA ALA A 36 1.99 -6.95 -11.63
C ALA A 36 0.92 -6.01 -11.08
N LEU A 37 1.28 -5.07 -10.20
CA LEU A 37 0.36 -4.07 -9.66
C LEU A 37 -0.16 -3.13 -10.75
N ALA A 38 0.72 -2.63 -11.62
CA ALA A 38 0.30 -1.78 -12.73
C ALA A 38 -0.65 -2.52 -13.68
N LYS A 39 -0.39 -3.80 -13.96
CA LYS A 39 -1.29 -4.67 -14.74
C LYS A 39 -2.63 -4.88 -14.04
N ALA A 40 -2.64 -5.02 -12.72
CA ALA A 40 -3.88 -5.18 -11.95
C ALA A 40 -4.78 -3.94 -12.05
N VAL A 41 -4.21 -2.73 -12.06
CA VAL A 41 -4.97 -1.49 -12.30
C VAL A 41 -5.55 -1.47 -13.72
N LYS A 42 -4.72 -1.80 -14.73
CA LYS A 42 -5.09 -1.77 -16.15
C LYS A 42 -6.14 -2.81 -16.53
N VAL A 43 -6.01 -4.05 -16.04
CA VAL A 43 -6.76 -5.22 -16.52
C VAL A 43 -7.83 -5.69 -15.54
N HIS A 44 -7.54 -5.61 -14.24
CA HIS A 44 -8.42 -6.13 -13.19
C HIS A 44 -9.18 -5.02 -12.46
N TYR A 45 -9.06 -3.79 -12.98
CA TYR A 45 -9.68 -2.61 -12.43
C TYR A 45 -9.38 -2.39 -10.94
N LEU A 46 -8.17 -2.75 -10.51
CA LEU A 46 -7.70 -2.42 -9.18
C LEU A 46 -7.72 -0.90 -9.00
N SER A 47 -8.38 -0.45 -7.93
CA SER A 47 -8.45 0.98 -7.62
C SER A 47 -7.10 1.50 -7.12
N GLN A 48 -6.89 2.82 -7.23
CA GLN A 48 -5.71 3.48 -6.67
C GLN A 48 -5.54 3.15 -5.17
N ALA A 49 -6.62 3.24 -4.39
CA ALA A 49 -6.60 2.89 -2.97
C ALA A 49 -6.19 1.42 -2.74
N GLY A 50 -6.64 0.50 -3.58
CA GLY A 50 -6.24 -0.91 -3.52
C GLY A 50 -4.74 -1.12 -3.77
N VAL A 51 -4.15 -0.39 -4.72
CA VAL A 51 -2.69 -0.42 -4.92
C VAL A 51 -1.96 0.07 -3.68
N PHE A 52 -2.40 1.19 -3.12
CA PHE A 52 -1.76 1.78 -1.94
C PHE A 52 -1.77 0.83 -0.74
N SER A 53 -2.91 0.20 -0.44
CA SER A 53 -3.00 -0.78 0.65
C SER A 53 -2.12 -2.02 0.41
N LEU A 54 -2.00 -2.49 -0.83
CA LEU A 54 -1.13 -3.64 -1.13
C LEU A 54 0.35 -3.28 -1.02
N VAL A 55 0.73 -2.07 -1.43
CA VAL A 55 2.09 -1.56 -1.30
C VAL A 55 2.46 -1.32 0.16
N GLU A 56 1.54 -0.78 0.97
CA GLU A 56 1.69 -0.63 2.42
C GLU A 56 1.87 -2.01 3.10
N ALA A 57 1.02 -2.99 2.78
CA ALA A 57 1.16 -4.34 3.31
C ALA A 57 2.49 -5.00 2.90
N TYR A 58 2.95 -4.76 1.67
CA TYR A 58 4.28 -5.19 1.25
C TYR A 58 5.38 -4.46 2.04
N ALA A 59 5.24 -3.15 2.26
CA ALA A 59 6.15 -2.35 3.07
C ALA A 59 6.32 -2.93 4.47
N ASP A 60 5.22 -3.29 5.14
CA ASP A 60 5.23 -3.94 6.45
C ASP A 60 6.03 -5.26 6.47
N THR A 61 6.09 -5.98 5.34
CA THR A 61 6.85 -7.25 5.24
C THR A 61 8.34 -7.05 5.02
N VAL A 62 8.76 -5.96 4.35
CA VAL A 62 10.16 -5.71 3.98
C VAL A 62 10.86 -4.75 4.93
N ASN A 63 10.11 -3.79 5.45
CA ASN A 63 10.44 -2.98 6.61
C ASN A 63 9.50 -3.42 7.72
N PRO A 64 9.83 -4.51 8.44
CA PRO A 64 9.27 -4.69 9.76
C PRO A 64 9.80 -3.52 10.59
N THR A 65 9.12 -2.38 10.54
CA THR A 65 9.02 -1.59 11.75
C THR A 65 8.46 -2.60 12.73
N GLU A 66 9.31 -3.05 13.65
CA GLU A 66 8.81 -3.44 14.94
C GLU A 66 7.87 -2.29 15.31
N LYS A 67 6.56 -2.50 15.13
CA LYS A 67 5.60 -1.85 15.99
C LYS A 67 6.05 -2.37 17.35
N GLU A 68 6.99 -1.68 17.98
CA GLU A 68 7.29 -1.81 19.39
C GLU A 68 5.95 -1.58 20.04
N VAL A 69 5.23 -2.68 20.26
CA VAL A 69 4.10 -2.66 21.16
C VAL A 69 4.77 -2.37 22.49
N ASP A 70 4.69 -1.11 22.91
CA ASP A 70 5.18 -0.70 24.21
C ASP A 70 4.29 -1.37 25.26
N TYR A 71 4.65 -2.60 25.60
CA TYR A 71 3.97 -3.38 26.63
C TYR A 71 4.06 -2.69 28.00
N GLN A 72 5.01 -1.75 28.20
CA GLN A 72 5.06 -0.95 29.42
C GLN A 72 3.96 0.11 29.44
N ALA A 73 3.67 0.76 28.32
CA ALA A 73 2.54 1.70 28.22
C ALA A 73 1.19 1.00 28.47
N ILE A 74 0.99 -0.19 27.88
CA ILE A 74 -0.23 -0.99 28.07
C ILE A 74 -0.37 -1.48 29.53
N GLY A 75 0.74 -1.92 30.14
CA GLY A 75 0.75 -2.34 31.54
C GLY A 75 0.37 -1.20 32.49
N LYS A 76 0.82 0.03 32.20
CA LYS A 76 0.51 1.18 33.03
C LYS A 76 -0.97 1.57 32.98
N GLU A 77 -1.59 1.50 31.81
CA GLU A 77 -3.02 1.80 31.64
C GLU A 77 -3.96 0.75 32.26
N LEU A 78 -3.54 -0.52 32.31
CA LEU A 78 -4.35 -1.62 32.82
C LEU A 78 -4.22 -1.83 34.34
N PHE A 79 -3.08 -1.46 34.94
CA PHE A 79 -2.80 -1.76 36.35
C PHE A 79 -2.73 -0.53 37.27
N GLU A 80 -2.77 0.70 36.74
CA GLU A 80 -2.85 1.94 37.54
C GLU A 80 -4.25 2.59 37.56
N LYS A 81 -5.34 1.81 37.49
CA LYS A 81 -6.72 2.27 37.77
C LYS A 81 -7.17 1.95 39.18
#